data_AF-A0A7S1RZD9-F1
#
_entry.id   AF-A0A7S1RZD9-F1
#
_cell.length_a   1.000
_cell.length_b   1.000
_cell.length_c   1.000
_cell.angle_alpha   90.00
_cell.angle_beta   90.00
_cell.angle_gamma   90.00
#
_symmetry.space_group_name_H-M   'P 1'
#
loop_
_entity.id
_entity.type
_entity.pdbx_description
1 polymer ?
#
loop_
_entity_poly.entity_id
_entity_poly.type
_entity_poly.pdbx_seq_one_letter_code
_entity_poly.pdbx_strand_id
1 'polypeptide(L)'
;MPLAKRPAQASAKKPAGTHVKAPVPRKKPGGKVGGKASAAARADGAPGVSTCAKPSDRAIGSLTLSEDGVCFIGQALWQGTLGSVQQRVDSKVSEILRVIDERIADDAMDREQFKEVVCRDGGRLDIRYGMDEAVLLELAEAGAWMSVVREYLGDSAVLLFSGVVLALGNLDGSDAQGQAWHSDGGHLYEHVDLPCHCLNVFVPLVDLDASNGPTEFILGSHRLKAGPAGGGHCSVLSSRCHAGTAIVFDYRIKHRGSPNKTPSQRPMLYFTYCKPWFIDHQNHRSQASIFERAPQAAAP
;
A
#
# COMPACT_ATOMS: atom_id res chain seq x y z
N MET A 1 27.04 14.08 60.74
CA MET A 1 26.14 14.38 59.61
C MET A 1 26.50 13.46 58.45
N PRO A 2 25.62 12.54 58.02
CA PRO A 2 25.94 11.58 56.97
C PRO A 2 25.50 12.05 55.58
N LEU A 3 26.26 11.66 54.56
CA LEU A 3 26.06 11.96 53.14
C LEU A 3 24.76 11.37 52.59
N ALA A 4 23.99 12.20 51.87
CA ALA A 4 22.79 11.81 51.16
C ALA A 4 23.13 11.11 49.82
N LYS A 5 22.55 9.92 49.62
CA LYS A 5 22.64 9.11 48.39
C LYS A 5 21.82 9.75 47.26
N ARG A 6 22.39 9.81 46.05
CA ARG A 6 21.68 10.13 44.80
C ARG A 6 20.72 8.99 44.40
N PRO A 7 19.55 9.26 43.79
CA PRO A 7 18.70 8.21 43.25
C PRO A 7 19.22 7.73 41.89
N ALA A 8 19.06 6.42 41.65
CA ALA A 8 19.40 5.75 40.40
C ALA A 8 18.42 6.11 39.28
N GLN A 9 18.95 6.39 38.09
CA GLN A 9 18.17 6.53 36.86
C GLN A 9 17.69 5.14 36.40
N ALA A 10 16.38 4.99 36.24
CA ALA A 10 15.79 3.82 35.59
C ALA A 10 15.90 3.98 34.07
N SER A 11 16.68 3.10 33.42
CA SER A 11 16.69 2.96 31.96
C SER A 11 15.33 2.46 31.48
N ALA A 12 14.68 3.24 30.62
CA ALA A 12 13.51 2.82 29.87
C ALA A 12 13.91 1.68 28.90
N LYS A 13 13.36 0.48 29.13
CA LYS A 13 13.45 -0.64 28.17
C LYS A 13 12.65 -0.26 26.92
N LYS A 14 13.31 -0.25 25.75
CA LYS A 14 12.63 -0.27 24.44
C LYS A 14 11.70 -1.49 24.36
N PRO A 15 10.49 -1.36 23.78
CA PRO A 15 9.63 -2.51 23.55
C PRO A 15 10.29 -3.44 22.51
N ALA A 16 10.26 -4.74 22.79
CA ALA A 16 10.69 -5.77 21.85
C ALA A 16 9.72 -5.78 20.66
N GLY A 17 10.24 -5.61 19.44
CA GLY A 17 9.43 -5.69 18.23
C GLY A 17 8.90 -7.11 18.03
N THR A 18 7.60 -7.24 17.80
CA THR A 18 6.93 -8.47 17.40
C THR A 18 7.42 -8.90 16.00
N HIS A 19 7.78 -10.18 15.85
CA HIS A 19 8.54 -10.70 14.72
C HIS A 19 7.64 -11.45 13.72
N VAL A 20 7.10 -10.73 12.74
CA VAL A 20 6.37 -11.38 11.64
C VAL A 20 7.34 -11.72 10.52
N LYS A 21 7.62 -13.01 10.30
CA LYS A 21 8.24 -13.46 9.05
C LYS A 21 7.22 -13.31 7.92
N ALA A 22 7.64 -12.75 6.78
CA ALA A 22 6.78 -12.66 5.61
C ALA A 22 6.20 -14.05 5.27
N PRO A 23 4.88 -14.18 5.08
CA PRO A 23 4.28 -15.42 4.60
C PRO A 23 4.98 -15.88 3.32
N VAL A 24 5.56 -17.09 3.36
CA VAL A 24 6.09 -17.72 2.14
C VAL A 24 4.92 -18.41 1.45
N PRO A 25 4.60 -18.08 0.19
CA PRO A 25 3.52 -18.76 -0.52
C PRO A 25 3.85 -20.25 -0.64
N ARG A 26 3.03 -21.11 -0.01
CA ARG A 26 3.14 -22.56 -0.17
C ARG A 26 2.69 -22.91 -1.58
N LYS A 27 3.62 -23.36 -2.44
CA LYS A 27 3.25 -24.05 -3.70
C LYS A 27 2.41 -25.27 -3.34
N LYS A 28 1.13 -25.28 -3.70
CA LYS A 28 0.27 -26.46 -3.52
C LYS A 28 0.84 -27.66 -4.29
N PRO A 29 0.93 -28.86 -3.70
CA PRO A 29 1.18 -30.09 -4.44
C PRO A 29 -0.02 -30.36 -5.36
N GLY A 30 0.26 -30.68 -6.62
CA GLY A 30 -0.78 -30.90 -7.64
C GLY A 30 -1.72 -32.05 -7.28
N GLY A 31 -3.00 -31.72 -7.11
CA GLY A 31 -4.11 -32.66 -7.07
C GLY A 31 -4.99 -32.49 -8.30
N LYS A 32 -4.99 -33.48 -9.20
CA LYS A 32 -5.91 -33.58 -10.33
C LYS A 32 -7.33 -33.83 -9.80
N VAL A 33 -8.29 -32.96 -10.13
CA VAL A 33 -9.71 -33.32 -10.22
C VAL A 33 -10.30 -32.62 -11.45
N GLY A 34 -10.82 -33.41 -12.38
CA GLY A 34 -11.45 -32.94 -13.61
C GLY A 34 -12.89 -32.46 -13.37
N GLY A 35 -13.36 -31.54 -14.21
CA GLY A 35 -14.76 -31.14 -14.24
C GLY A 35 -15.02 -29.78 -14.87
N LYS A 36 -15.29 -29.79 -16.18
CA LYS A 36 -15.98 -28.77 -17.01
C LYS A 36 -15.32 -27.39 -17.13
N ALA A 37 -14.56 -27.25 -18.22
CA ALA A 37 -14.17 -25.98 -18.81
C ALA A 37 -15.43 -25.19 -19.25
N SER A 38 -15.68 -24.08 -18.57
CA SER A 38 -16.39 -22.93 -19.15
C SER A 38 -15.32 -21.95 -19.63
N ALA A 39 -15.52 -21.39 -20.82
CA ALA A 39 -14.50 -20.76 -21.64
C ALA A 39 -13.74 -19.64 -20.93
N ALA A 40 -12.51 -19.93 -20.50
CA ALA A 40 -11.49 -18.94 -20.24
C ALA A 40 -11.04 -18.36 -21.59
N ALA A 41 -11.29 -17.06 -21.78
CA ALA A 41 -10.64 -16.29 -22.82
C ALA A 41 -9.13 -16.53 -22.71
N ARG A 42 -8.53 -16.96 -23.82
CA ARG A 42 -7.09 -17.22 -23.93
C ARG A 42 -6.35 -15.94 -23.54
N ALA A 43 -5.55 -16.04 -22.49
CA ALA A 43 -4.50 -15.08 -22.21
C ALA A 43 -3.43 -15.24 -23.30
N ASP A 44 -3.59 -14.48 -24.39
CA ASP A 44 -2.50 -14.23 -25.31
C ASP A 44 -1.39 -13.48 -24.56
N GLY A 45 -0.16 -13.90 -24.85
CA GLY A 45 1.03 -13.59 -24.08
C GLY A 45 1.18 -12.10 -23.76
N ALA A 46 1.44 -11.83 -22.48
CA ALA A 46 1.87 -10.53 -22.03
C ALA A 46 3.04 -10.04 -22.92
N PRO A 47 2.94 -8.89 -23.59
CA PRO A 47 4.13 -8.24 -24.08
C PRO A 47 4.88 -7.79 -22.83
N GLY A 48 6.04 -8.39 -22.58
CA GLY A 48 6.97 -7.93 -21.56
C GLY A 48 7.13 -6.42 -21.74
N VAL A 49 6.73 -5.65 -20.73
CA VAL A 49 7.02 -4.23 -20.69
C VAL A 49 8.54 -4.13 -20.65
N SER A 50 9.12 -3.83 -21.80
CA SER A 50 10.54 -3.53 -21.97
C SER A 50 10.96 -2.52 -20.90
N THR A 51 11.99 -2.89 -20.14
CA THR A 51 12.65 -2.17 -19.05
C THR A 51 13.36 -0.89 -19.50
N CYS A 52 12.85 -0.23 -20.54
CA CYS A 52 13.48 0.92 -21.19
C CYS A 52 13.21 2.26 -20.48
N ALA A 53 12.54 2.25 -19.32
CA ALA A 53 12.22 3.46 -18.59
C ALA A 53 13.45 3.94 -17.79
N LYS A 54 13.92 5.15 -18.11
CA LYS A 54 15.08 5.77 -17.44
C LYS A 54 14.66 6.41 -16.11
N PRO A 55 15.55 6.55 -15.12
CA PRO A 55 15.27 7.38 -13.95
C PRO A 55 14.83 8.78 -14.38
N SER A 56 13.83 9.33 -13.70
CA SER A 56 13.40 10.71 -13.91
C SER A 56 14.29 11.68 -13.13
N ASP A 57 14.72 12.75 -13.79
CA ASP A 57 15.43 13.88 -13.16
C ASP A 57 14.47 14.97 -12.65
N ARG A 58 13.15 14.79 -12.81
CA ARG A 58 12.15 15.77 -12.37
C ARG A 58 12.07 15.82 -10.84
N ALA A 59 12.10 17.04 -10.29
CA ALA A 59 11.85 17.27 -8.87
C ALA A 59 10.39 16.96 -8.52
N ILE A 60 10.16 16.31 -7.37
CA ILE A 60 8.81 15.89 -6.94
C ILE A 60 7.79 17.05 -6.88
N GLY A 61 8.25 18.27 -6.58
CA GLY A 61 7.41 19.46 -6.48
C GLY A 61 6.99 20.07 -7.83
N SER A 62 7.53 19.61 -8.95
CA SER A 62 7.16 20.09 -10.29
C SER A 62 6.23 19.13 -11.05
N LEU A 63 5.80 18.03 -10.41
CA LEU A 63 4.97 17.01 -11.01
C LEU A 63 3.49 17.35 -10.87
N THR A 64 2.72 17.08 -11.92
CA THR A 64 1.27 17.32 -11.95
C THR A 64 0.50 16.04 -12.23
N LEU A 65 -0.71 15.92 -11.69
CA LEU A 65 -1.56 14.75 -11.95
C LEU A 65 -1.92 14.61 -13.43
N SER A 66 -2.17 15.72 -14.13
CA SER A 66 -2.58 15.70 -15.54
C SER A 66 -1.47 15.18 -16.46
N GLU A 67 -0.24 15.66 -16.28
CA GLU A 67 0.90 15.29 -17.13
C GLU A 67 1.58 14.00 -16.68
N ASP A 68 1.88 13.91 -15.38
CA ASP A 68 2.75 12.87 -14.82
C ASP A 68 1.96 11.72 -14.18
N GLY A 69 0.68 11.92 -13.88
CA GLY A 69 -0.18 10.95 -13.21
C GLY A 69 0.04 10.85 -11.70
N VAL A 70 0.94 11.66 -11.15
CA VAL A 70 1.25 11.76 -9.72
C VAL A 70 1.68 13.18 -9.38
N CYS A 71 1.29 13.68 -8.21
CA CYS A 71 1.78 14.93 -7.64
C CYS A 71 2.03 14.77 -6.13
N PHE A 72 2.74 15.74 -5.55
CA PHE A 72 3.17 15.71 -4.16
C PHE A 72 2.72 16.99 -3.45
N ILE A 73 2.20 16.83 -2.23
CA ILE A 73 1.87 17.92 -1.34
C ILE A 73 2.78 17.80 -0.12
N GLY A 74 3.83 18.63 -0.10
CA GLY A 74 4.75 18.71 1.02
C GLY A 74 4.05 19.20 2.28
N GLN A 75 4.49 18.70 3.44
CA GLN A 75 3.91 19.07 4.75
C GLN A 75 2.39 18.86 4.85
N ALA A 76 1.84 17.86 4.15
CA ALA A 76 0.41 17.58 4.18
C ALA A 76 -0.09 17.20 5.58
N LEU A 77 0.76 16.57 6.41
CA LEU A 77 0.58 16.44 7.84
C LEU A 77 1.62 17.27 8.59
N TRP A 78 1.17 18.18 9.45
CA TRP A 78 2.06 18.85 10.40
C TRP A 78 2.51 17.89 11.51
N GLN A 79 3.63 18.20 12.17
CA GLN A 79 4.31 17.30 13.12
C GLN A 79 3.38 16.74 14.22
N GLY A 80 2.48 17.55 14.79
CA GLY A 80 1.54 17.10 15.82
C GLY A 80 0.58 16.00 15.35
N THR A 81 -0.10 16.23 14.22
CA THR A 81 -0.99 15.24 13.61
C THR A 81 -0.24 14.02 13.11
N LEU A 82 0.96 14.20 12.52
CA LEU A 82 1.78 13.07 12.08
C LEU A 82 2.10 12.13 13.25
N GLY A 83 2.53 12.65 14.39
CA GLY A 83 2.80 11.84 15.58
C GLY A 83 1.58 11.09 16.11
N SER A 84 0.41 11.74 16.15
CA SER A 84 -0.85 11.09 16.57
C SER A 84 -1.31 10.01 15.58
N VAL A 85 -1.15 10.24 14.28
CA VAL A 85 -1.47 9.27 13.23
C VAL A 85 -0.52 8.07 13.30
N GLN A 86 0.79 8.30 13.44
CA GLN A 86 1.80 7.25 13.65
C GLN A 86 1.42 6.36 14.83
N GLN A 87 1.16 6.95 16.00
CA GLN A 87 0.80 6.18 17.19
C GLN A 87 -0.44 5.31 16.98
N ARG A 88 -1.48 5.84 16.32
CA ARG A 88 -2.72 5.10 16.08
C ARG A 88 -2.50 3.96 15.08
N VAL A 89 -1.83 4.24 13.97
CA VAL A 89 -1.53 3.23 12.95
C VAL A 89 -0.62 2.16 13.51
N ASP A 90 0.44 2.51 14.24
CA ASP A 90 1.35 1.56 14.88
C ASP A 90 0.63 0.65 15.86
N SER A 91 -0.33 1.18 16.64
CA SER A 91 -1.16 0.37 17.54
C SER A 91 -1.96 -0.69 16.78
N LYS A 92 -2.61 -0.32 15.67
CA LYS A 92 -3.46 -1.24 14.88
C LYS A 92 -2.63 -2.23 14.08
N VAL A 93 -1.51 -1.78 13.53
CA VAL A 93 -0.54 -2.64 12.84
C VAL A 93 0.02 -3.68 13.82
N SER A 94 0.44 -3.27 15.03
CA SER A 94 0.98 -4.19 16.04
C SER A 94 -0.03 -5.26 16.44
N GLU A 95 -1.29 -4.87 16.57
CA GLU A 95 -2.39 -5.80 16.86
C GLU A 95 -2.57 -6.83 15.74
N ILE A 96 -2.63 -6.38 14.48
CA ILE A 96 -2.76 -7.28 13.32
C ILE A 96 -1.56 -8.21 13.18
N LEU A 97 -0.34 -7.70 13.37
CA LEU A 97 0.87 -8.50 13.29
C LEU A 97 0.90 -9.61 14.36
N ARG A 98 0.47 -9.30 15.59
CA ARG A 98 0.34 -10.32 16.65
C ARG A 98 -0.64 -11.43 16.25
N VAL A 99 -1.80 -11.08 15.69
CA VAL A 99 -2.79 -12.07 15.27
C VAL A 99 -2.27 -12.91 14.09
N ILE A 100 -1.53 -12.30 13.17
CA ILE A 100 -0.87 -13.04 12.09
C ILE A 100 0.12 -14.06 12.66
N ASP A 101 0.96 -13.67 13.62
CA ASP A 101 1.92 -14.57 14.27
C ASP A 101 1.22 -15.76 14.96
N GLU A 102 0.14 -15.49 15.68
CA GLU A 102 -0.69 -16.54 16.31
C GLU A 102 -1.28 -17.50 15.26
N ARG A 103 -1.76 -16.97 14.13
CA ARG A 103 -2.33 -17.79 13.04
C ARG A 103 -1.30 -18.62 12.30
N ILE A 104 -0.08 -18.11 12.13
CA ILE A 104 1.03 -18.86 11.55
C ILE A 104 1.43 -19.99 12.49
N ALA A 105 1.50 -19.72 13.80
CA ALA A 105 1.85 -20.73 14.81
C ALA A 105 0.82 -21.88 14.88
N ASP A 106 -0.46 -21.57 14.69
CA ASP A 106 -1.56 -22.55 14.67
C ASP A 106 -1.70 -23.31 13.32
N ASP A 107 -0.77 -23.13 12.36
CA ASP A 107 -0.86 -23.60 10.94
C ASP A 107 -2.19 -23.22 10.25
N ALA A 108 -2.87 -22.19 10.79
CA ALA A 108 -4.21 -21.76 10.38
C ALA A 108 -4.19 -20.66 9.31
N MET A 109 -3.01 -20.24 8.87
CA MET A 109 -2.84 -19.16 7.88
C MET A 109 -2.87 -19.67 6.42
N ASP A 110 -3.65 -20.71 6.14
CA ASP A 110 -3.90 -21.23 4.79
C ASP A 110 -4.58 -20.20 3.85
N ARG A 111 -5.07 -19.08 4.40
CA ARG A 111 -5.66 -17.97 3.64
C ARG A 111 -4.73 -16.76 3.67
N GLU A 112 -4.30 -16.34 2.48
CA GLU A 112 -3.47 -15.15 2.28
C GLU A 112 -4.29 -13.84 2.29
N GLN A 113 -5.61 -13.93 2.41
CA GLN A 113 -6.54 -12.80 2.35
C GLN A 113 -7.64 -12.90 3.40
N PHE A 114 -7.74 -11.87 4.22
CA PHE A 114 -8.81 -11.65 5.19
C PHE A 114 -9.46 -10.29 4.94
N LYS A 115 -10.63 -10.07 5.55
CA LYS A 115 -11.31 -8.78 5.53
C LYS A 115 -10.35 -7.66 5.98
N GLU A 116 -9.59 -7.93 7.05
CA GLU A 116 -8.72 -6.99 7.73
C GLU A 116 -7.36 -6.80 7.07
N VAL A 117 -6.78 -7.87 6.55
CA VAL A 117 -5.41 -7.86 6.01
C VAL A 117 -5.28 -8.77 4.80
N VAL A 118 -4.58 -8.27 3.79
CA VAL A 118 -4.26 -8.99 2.56
C VAL A 118 -2.75 -9.02 2.39
N CYS A 119 -2.19 -10.21 2.14
CA CYS A 119 -0.79 -10.33 1.77
C CYS A 119 -0.59 -9.81 0.34
N ARG A 120 0.41 -8.96 0.14
CA ARG A 120 0.81 -8.42 -1.15
C ARG A 120 2.23 -8.88 -1.46
N ASP A 121 2.60 -8.83 -2.74
CA ASP A 121 3.93 -9.17 -3.21
C ASP A 121 5.02 -8.28 -2.60
N GLY A 122 6.27 -8.78 -2.63
CA GLY A 122 7.42 -8.05 -2.08
C GLY A 122 7.38 -7.85 -0.56
N GLY A 123 6.82 -8.81 0.19
CA GLY A 123 6.81 -8.78 1.66
C GLY A 123 5.96 -7.65 2.25
N ARG A 124 4.76 -7.46 1.70
CA ARG A 124 3.85 -6.38 2.09
C ARG A 124 2.53 -6.89 2.64
N LEU A 125 1.93 -6.11 3.51
CA LEU A 125 0.57 -6.32 4.02
C LEU A 125 -0.26 -5.08 3.67
N ASP A 126 -1.47 -5.29 3.15
CA ASP A 126 -2.48 -4.24 2.97
C ASP A 126 -3.54 -4.40 4.07
N ILE A 127 -3.45 -3.56 5.10
CA ILE A 127 -4.23 -3.63 6.34
C ILE A 127 -5.31 -2.54 6.31
N ARG A 128 -6.58 -2.91 6.45
CA ARG A 128 -7.70 -1.97 6.61
C ARG A 128 -8.27 -1.94 8.02
N TYR A 129 -7.81 -2.83 8.90
CA TYR A 129 -8.28 -2.92 10.28
C TYR A 129 -8.06 -1.63 11.06
N GLY A 130 -9.16 -1.03 11.55
CA GLY A 130 -9.14 0.20 12.34
C GLY A 130 -8.71 1.44 11.55
N MET A 131 -8.59 1.35 10.23
CA MET A 131 -8.24 2.49 9.36
C MET A 131 -9.48 3.31 8.97
N ASP A 132 -10.66 2.82 9.34
CA ASP A 132 -11.97 3.47 9.25
C ASP A 132 -12.44 4.08 10.59
N GLU A 133 -11.55 4.16 11.59
CA GLU A 133 -11.85 4.87 12.83
C GLU A 133 -11.99 6.39 12.59
N ALA A 134 -12.87 7.04 13.35
CA ALA A 134 -13.27 8.44 13.16
C ALA A 134 -12.11 9.41 12.93
N VAL A 135 -11.01 9.30 13.70
CA VAL A 135 -9.84 10.19 13.56
C VAL A 135 -9.16 10.06 12.19
N LEU A 136 -9.11 8.87 11.62
CA LEU A 136 -8.51 8.63 10.30
C LEU A 136 -9.49 9.01 9.18
N LEU A 137 -10.80 8.86 9.41
CA LEU A 137 -11.82 9.36 8.49
C LEU A 137 -11.88 10.89 8.44
N GLU A 138 -11.80 11.56 9.59
CA GLU A 138 -11.67 13.02 9.67
C GLU A 138 -10.44 13.49 8.88
N LEU A 139 -9.32 12.76 9.00
CA LEU A 139 -8.14 13.05 8.21
C LEU A 139 -8.37 12.82 6.71
N ALA A 140 -9.08 11.75 6.34
CA ALA A 140 -9.47 11.49 4.95
C ALA A 140 -10.36 12.61 4.37
N GLU A 141 -11.20 13.23 5.19
CA GLU A 141 -12.15 14.25 4.74
C GLU A 141 -11.54 15.67 4.71
N ALA A 142 -10.57 15.94 5.58
CA ALA A 142 -10.00 17.27 5.80
C ALA A 142 -8.51 17.41 5.42
N GLY A 143 -7.87 16.33 4.97
CA GLY A 143 -6.46 16.34 4.58
C GLY A 143 -6.16 17.35 3.47
N ALA A 144 -4.94 17.89 3.45
CA ALA A 144 -4.53 18.93 2.49
C ALA A 144 -4.71 18.53 1.01
N TRP A 145 -4.67 17.22 0.73
CA TRP A 145 -4.92 16.63 -0.58
C TRP A 145 -6.35 16.75 -1.08
N MET A 146 -7.32 17.10 -0.22
CA MET A 146 -8.72 17.20 -0.63
C MET A 146 -8.98 18.33 -1.64
N SER A 147 -8.11 19.34 -1.69
CA SER A 147 -8.11 20.34 -2.77
C SER A 147 -7.95 19.68 -4.14
N VAL A 148 -6.95 18.81 -4.27
CA VAL A 148 -6.66 18.04 -5.50
C VAL A 148 -7.75 17.00 -5.77
N VAL A 149 -8.24 16.31 -4.74
CA VAL A 149 -9.34 15.34 -4.90
C VAL A 149 -10.58 16.02 -5.49
N ARG A 150 -10.99 17.16 -4.94
CA ARG A 150 -12.16 17.91 -5.42
C ARG A 150 -11.96 18.49 -6.83
N GLU A 151 -10.75 18.93 -7.15
CA GLU A 151 -10.40 19.43 -8.49
C GLU A 151 -10.63 18.35 -9.57
N TYR A 152 -10.18 17.11 -9.34
CA TYR A 152 -10.21 16.05 -10.36
C TYR A 152 -11.49 15.18 -10.32
N LEU A 153 -12.02 14.93 -9.12
CA LEU A 153 -13.18 14.04 -8.93
C LEU A 153 -14.49 14.79 -8.69
N GLY A 154 -14.44 16.08 -8.38
CA GLY A 154 -15.57 16.93 -8.04
C GLY A 154 -15.89 16.93 -6.54
N ASP A 155 -16.74 17.87 -6.11
CA ASP A 155 -17.12 18.02 -4.70
C ASP A 155 -17.88 16.83 -4.11
N SER A 156 -18.46 16.01 -4.96
CA SER A 156 -19.15 14.77 -4.60
C SER A 156 -18.21 13.56 -4.52
N ALA A 157 -16.89 13.74 -4.50
CA ALA A 157 -15.96 12.60 -4.40
C ALA A 157 -16.26 11.74 -3.16
N VAL A 158 -16.15 10.42 -3.33
CA VAL A 158 -16.46 9.44 -2.28
C VAL A 158 -15.18 8.74 -1.86
N LEU A 159 -14.97 8.57 -0.56
CA LEU A 159 -13.91 7.70 -0.03
C LEU A 159 -14.31 6.24 -0.25
N LEU A 160 -13.58 5.52 -1.09
CA LEU A 160 -13.74 4.08 -1.31
C LEU A 160 -13.05 3.25 -0.23
N PHE A 161 -11.78 3.56 0.03
CA PHE A 161 -10.95 2.77 0.91
C PHE A 161 -10.09 3.67 1.79
N SER A 162 -9.86 3.22 3.03
CA SER A 162 -8.77 3.67 3.87
C SER A 162 -8.03 2.46 4.39
N GLY A 163 -6.70 2.54 4.43
CA GLY A 163 -5.85 1.45 4.86
C GLY A 163 -4.41 1.86 5.08
N VAL A 164 -3.58 0.91 5.48
CA VAL A 164 -2.12 1.05 5.51
C VAL A 164 -1.49 -0.07 4.70
N VAL A 165 -0.62 0.30 3.76
CA VAL A 165 0.29 -0.65 3.11
C VAL A 165 1.56 -0.67 3.94
N LEU A 166 1.85 -1.81 4.53
CA LEU A 166 3.00 -2.05 5.38
C LEU A 166 4.03 -2.87 4.62
N ALA A 167 5.19 -2.28 4.29
CA ALA A 167 6.33 -3.08 3.88
C ALA A 167 7.04 -3.61 5.14
N LEU A 168 7.13 -4.94 5.25
CA LEU A 168 7.78 -5.59 6.39
C LEU A 168 9.28 -5.27 6.40
N GLY A 169 9.86 -5.28 7.59
CA GLY A 169 11.30 -5.12 7.77
C GLY A 169 12.05 -6.38 7.33
N ASN A 170 13.17 -6.19 6.65
CA ASN A 170 14.08 -7.24 6.24
C ASN A 170 15.03 -7.62 7.38
N LEU A 171 14.52 -8.44 8.32
CA LEU A 171 15.26 -8.83 9.52
C LEU A 171 16.26 -9.97 9.29
N ASP A 172 16.03 -10.82 8.30
CA ASP A 172 16.89 -11.98 8.01
C ASP A 172 18.04 -11.64 7.05
N GLY A 173 18.05 -10.41 6.53
CA GLY A 173 19.08 -9.93 5.59
C GLY A 173 19.00 -10.60 4.22
N SER A 174 17.89 -11.28 3.90
CA SER A 174 17.66 -11.89 2.60
C SER A 174 17.49 -10.83 1.50
N ASP A 175 17.57 -11.26 0.23
CA ASP A 175 17.33 -10.36 -0.90
C ASP A 175 15.86 -9.91 -0.91
N ALA A 176 15.61 -8.73 -0.34
CA ALA A 176 14.29 -8.12 -0.33
C ALA A 176 13.76 -7.94 -1.76
N GLN A 177 12.50 -8.31 -1.97
CA GLN A 177 11.85 -8.23 -3.28
C GLN A 177 10.93 -7.01 -3.36
N GLY A 178 10.86 -6.41 -4.54
CA GLY A 178 9.89 -5.36 -4.86
C GLY A 178 8.59 -5.96 -5.37
N GLN A 179 7.56 -5.13 -5.50
CA GLN A 179 6.35 -5.51 -6.20
C GLN A 179 6.56 -5.54 -7.72
N ALA A 180 5.75 -6.32 -8.42
CA ALA A 180 5.63 -6.18 -9.87
C ALA A 180 5.02 -4.81 -10.23
N TRP A 181 5.32 -4.31 -11.44
CA TRP A 181 4.63 -3.12 -11.95
C TRP A 181 3.15 -3.41 -12.16
N HIS A 182 2.28 -2.60 -11.55
CA HIS A 182 0.84 -2.73 -11.65
C HIS A 182 0.16 -1.36 -11.64
N SER A 183 -1.12 -1.33 -12.00
CA SER A 183 -2.04 -0.23 -11.72
C SER A 183 -3.10 -0.76 -10.75
N ASP A 184 -3.63 0.08 -9.88
CA ASP A 184 -4.67 -0.35 -8.93
C ASP A 184 -6.03 -0.50 -9.61
N GLY A 185 -6.26 0.26 -10.68
CA GLY A 185 -7.38 0.09 -11.59
C GLY A 185 -7.01 0.37 -13.04
N GLY A 186 -7.92 0.00 -13.93
CA GLY A 186 -7.74 0.14 -15.37
C GLY A 186 -8.42 1.38 -15.95
N HIS A 187 -8.19 1.60 -17.24
CA HIS A 187 -9.06 2.46 -18.04
C HIS A 187 -10.45 1.83 -18.14
N LEU A 188 -11.51 2.65 -18.15
CA LEU A 188 -12.87 2.17 -18.40
C LEU A 188 -13.05 1.65 -19.84
N TYR A 189 -12.27 2.22 -20.77
CA TYR A 189 -12.24 1.83 -22.17
C TYR A 189 -10.79 1.83 -22.67
N GLU A 190 -10.43 0.82 -23.45
CA GLU A 190 -9.05 0.61 -23.91
C GLU A 190 -8.62 1.52 -25.07
N HIS A 191 -9.56 2.28 -25.65
CA HIS A 191 -9.35 3.05 -26.88
C HIS A 191 -9.49 4.56 -26.71
N VAL A 192 -9.85 5.04 -25.51
CA VAL A 192 -10.04 6.47 -25.23
C VAL A 192 -9.54 6.85 -23.85
N ASP A 193 -8.77 7.94 -23.80
CA ASP A 193 -8.35 8.55 -22.54
C ASP A 193 -9.52 9.35 -21.97
N LEU A 194 -10.17 8.80 -20.94
CA LEU A 194 -11.16 9.52 -20.16
C LEU A 194 -10.53 10.32 -19.01
N PRO A 195 -11.23 11.36 -18.50
CA PRO A 195 -10.82 12.05 -17.28
C PRO A 195 -10.61 11.11 -16.10
N CYS A 196 -9.84 11.57 -15.12
CA CYS A 196 -9.64 10.85 -13.87
C CYS A 196 -11.00 10.53 -13.21
N HIS A 197 -11.13 9.30 -12.71
CA HIS A 197 -12.35 8.81 -12.05
C HIS A 197 -12.09 8.20 -10.67
N CYS A 198 -10.81 7.98 -10.34
CA CYS A 198 -10.36 7.46 -9.07
C CYS A 198 -8.94 7.97 -8.79
N LEU A 199 -8.66 8.33 -7.54
CA LEU A 199 -7.37 8.81 -7.06
C LEU A 199 -6.98 8.03 -5.81
N ASN A 200 -5.70 7.70 -5.71
CA ASN A 200 -5.09 7.29 -4.46
C ASN A 200 -4.31 8.44 -3.84
N VAL A 201 -4.32 8.48 -2.52
CA VAL A 201 -3.47 9.34 -1.71
C VAL A 201 -2.66 8.46 -0.79
N PHE A 202 -1.34 8.48 -0.94
CA PHE A 202 -0.40 7.82 -0.06
C PHE A 202 0.24 8.84 0.88
N VAL A 203 0.33 8.51 2.16
CA VAL A 203 0.98 9.33 3.18
C VAL A 203 1.96 8.44 3.94
N PRO A 204 3.27 8.55 3.69
CA PRO A 204 4.25 7.74 4.39
C PRO A 204 4.35 8.21 5.83
N LEU A 205 4.34 7.26 6.77
CA LEU A 205 4.46 7.56 8.19
C LEU A 205 5.91 7.47 8.68
N VAL A 206 6.85 7.24 7.77
CA VAL A 206 8.30 7.32 7.98
C VAL A 206 8.94 8.00 6.77
N ASP A 207 10.12 8.58 6.92
CA ASP A 207 10.85 9.15 5.79
C ASP A 207 11.13 8.07 4.73
N LEU A 208 11.00 8.42 3.46
CA LEU A 208 11.23 7.53 2.33
C LEU A 208 12.57 7.82 1.67
N ASP A 209 13.42 6.80 1.63
CA ASP A 209 14.72 6.85 0.95
C ASP A 209 14.95 5.56 0.15
N ALA A 210 16.06 5.48 -0.59
CA ALA A 210 16.34 4.33 -1.45
C ALA A 210 16.48 2.99 -0.69
N SER A 211 16.77 3.02 0.60
CA SER A 211 17.03 1.82 1.42
C SER A 211 15.74 1.16 1.90
N ASN A 212 14.69 1.93 2.20
CA ASN A 212 13.46 1.40 2.77
C ASN A 212 12.36 1.09 1.75
N GLY A 213 12.66 1.25 0.46
CA GLY A 213 11.82 0.73 -0.62
C GLY A 213 10.64 1.66 -0.95
N PRO A 214 10.89 2.88 -1.45
CA PRO A 214 9.87 3.87 -1.77
C PRO A 214 8.97 3.35 -2.89
N THR A 215 7.79 3.96 -3.07
CA THR A 215 6.96 3.64 -4.24
C THR A 215 7.61 4.23 -5.48
N GLU A 216 7.67 3.47 -6.56
CA GLU A 216 8.12 3.93 -7.86
C GLU A 216 6.94 4.09 -8.81
N PHE A 217 6.97 5.11 -9.65
CA PHE A 217 5.92 5.43 -10.63
C PHE A 217 6.52 5.52 -12.03
N ILE A 218 5.83 4.99 -13.03
CA ILE A 218 6.14 5.27 -14.43
C ILE A 218 5.34 6.52 -14.83
N LEU A 219 6.02 7.66 -14.94
CA LEU A 219 5.36 8.94 -15.18
C LEU A 219 4.61 8.93 -16.53
N GLY A 220 3.39 9.49 -16.52
CA GLY A 220 2.51 9.58 -17.68
C GLY A 220 1.78 8.28 -18.04
N SER A 221 2.11 7.15 -17.41
CA SER A 221 1.56 5.83 -17.77
C SER A 221 0.07 5.63 -17.50
N HIS A 222 -0.60 6.60 -16.85
CA HIS A 222 -2.05 6.66 -16.69
C HIS A 222 -2.79 7.02 -17.99
N ARG A 223 -2.07 7.34 -19.07
CA ARG A 223 -2.60 7.66 -20.40
C ARG A 223 -2.34 6.49 -21.36
N LEU A 224 -3.34 6.11 -22.15
CA LEU A 224 -3.25 5.01 -23.13
C LEU A 224 -2.11 5.22 -24.13
N LYS A 225 -1.89 6.47 -24.54
CA LYS A 225 -0.86 6.84 -25.53
C LYS A 225 0.55 7.02 -24.96
N ALA A 226 0.74 6.87 -23.64
CA ALA A 226 2.04 7.11 -22.99
C ALA A 226 2.86 5.83 -22.76
N GLY A 227 2.46 4.69 -23.32
CA GLY A 227 3.24 3.45 -23.26
C GLY A 227 4.42 3.42 -24.25
N PRO A 228 5.30 2.39 -24.17
CA PRO A 228 6.38 2.18 -25.14
C PRO A 228 5.90 2.14 -26.61
N ALA A 229 4.65 1.75 -26.83
CA ALA A 229 4.00 1.71 -28.14
C ALA A 229 3.57 3.10 -28.68
N GLY A 230 3.48 4.12 -27.82
CA GLY A 230 3.03 5.47 -28.18
C GLY A 230 4.15 6.50 -28.39
N GLY A 231 5.43 6.08 -28.33
CA GLY A 231 6.58 6.95 -28.57
C GLY A 231 6.91 7.93 -27.43
N GLY A 232 6.25 7.84 -26.27
CA GLY A 232 6.57 8.64 -25.10
C GLY A 232 7.82 8.15 -24.36
N HIS A 233 8.62 9.08 -23.81
CA HIS A 233 9.68 8.74 -22.87
C HIS A 233 9.08 8.33 -21.52
N CYS A 234 8.98 7.03 -21.24
CA CYS A 234 8.67 6.55 -19.90
C CYS A 234 9.85 6.85 -18.97
N SER A 235 9.62 7.66 -17.94
CA SER A 235 10.60 7.86 -16.86
C SER A 235 10.08 7.29 -15.54
N VAL A 236 10.99 6.72 -14.75
CA VAL A 236 10.67 6.16 -13.44
C VAL A 236 10.99 7.18 -12.35
N LEU A 237 9.98 7.57 -11.59
CA LEU A 237 10.14 8.37 -10.39
C LEU A 237 10.21 7.46 -9.15
N SER A 238 11.20 7.67 -8.30
CA SER A 238 11.27 7.10 -6.95
C SER A 238 10.74 8.12 -5.94
N SER A 239 9.66 7.82 -5.22
CA SER A 239 8.96 8.75 -4.31
C SER A 239 9.68 9.00 -2.98
N ARG A 240 10.93 9.45 -3.04
CA ARG A 240 11.71 9.82 -1.86
C ARG A 240 11.20 11.15 -1.30
N CYS A 241 10.70 11.13 -0.08
CA CYS A 241 10.08 12.29 0.56
C CYS A 241 10.03 12.10 2.08
N HIS A 242 9.77 13.18 2.81
CA HIS A 242 9.61 13.14 4.26
C HIS A 242 8.28 12.54 4.68
N ALA A 243 8.25 11.93 5.87
CA ALA A 243 7.03 11.48 6.52
C ALA A 243 5.96 12.59 6.54
N GLY A 244 4.70 12.22 6.32
CA GLY A 244 3.58 13.15 6.26
C GLY A 244 3.43 13.91 4.93
N THR A 245 4.27 13.66 3.93
CA THR A 245 4.06 14.16 2.55
C THR A 245 2.90 13.40 1.91
N ALA A 246 1.90 14.09 1.35
CA ALA A 246 0.87 13.39 0.58
C ALA A 246 1.32 13.18 -0.86
N ILE A 247 1.23 11.95 -1.35
CA ILE A 247 1.52 11.51 -2.70
C ILE A 247 0.19 11.18 -3.34
N VAL A 248 -0.32 12.07 -4.20
CA VAL A 248 -1.62 11.90 -4.85
C VAL A 248 -1.38 11.38 -6.26
N PHE A 249 -2.01 10.28 -6.64
CA PHE A 249 -1.79 9.67 -7.95
C PHE A 249 -3.07 9.11 -8.57
N ASP A 250 -3.09 9.13 -9.90
CA ASP A 250 -4.17 8.57 -10.71
C ASP A 250 -4.24 7.05 -10.52
N TYR A 251 -5.43 6.51 -10.27
CA TYR A 251 -5.64 5.07 -10.04
C TYR A 251 -5.13 4.17 -11.17
N ARG A 252 -4.94 4.75 -12.37
CA ARG A 252 -4.47 4.06 -13.58
C ARG A 252 -2.95 4.07 -13.74
N ILE A 253 -2.21 4.92 -13.01
CA ILE A 253 -0.76 5.02 -13.19
C ILE A 253 -0.08 3.68 -12.81
N LYS A 254 0.91 3.27 -13.63
CA LYS A 254 1.75 2.13 -13.28
C LYS A 254 2.71 2.51 -12.16
N HIS A 255 2.68 1.72 -11.10
CA HIS A 255 3.52 1.89 -9.93
C HIS A 255 3.94 0.54 -9.34
N ARG A 256 4.88 0.58 -8.40
CA ARG A 256 5.28 -0.57 -7.59
C ARG A 256 5.95 -0.12 -6.30
N GLY A 257 5.89 -0.92 -5.25
CA GLY A 257 6.79 -0.76 -4.09
C GLY A 257 8.17 -1.33 -4.35
N SER A 258 9.25 -0.55 -4.19
CA SER A 258 10.63 -1.06 -4.25
C SER A 258 10.98 -1.92 -3.01
N PRO A 259 12.03 -2.76 -3.04
CA PRO A 259 12.42 -3.57 -1.88
C PRO A 259 12.68 -2.74 -0.61
N ASN A 260 12.07 -3.11 0.52
CA ASN A 260 12.48 -2.60 1.83
C ASN A 260 13.67 -3.42 2.33
N LYS A 261 14.87 -2.83 2.34
CA LYS A 261 16.10 -3.50 2.76
C LYS A 261 16.44 -3.25 4.22
N THR A 262 15.65 -2.41 4.90
CA THR A 262 15.88 -2.05 6.30
C THR A 262 15.23 -3.06 7.23
N PRO A 263 15.73 -3.24 8.46
CA PRO A 263 15.08 -4.10 9.46
C PRO A 263 13.77 -3.50 10.00
N SER A 264 13.49 -2.23 9.69
CA SER A 264 12.32 -1.50 10.18
C SER A 264 11.14 -1.65 9.22
N GLN A 265 9.93 -1.64 9.77
CA GLN A 265 8.73 -1.58 8.95
C GLN A 265 8.56 -0.19 8.32
N ARG A 266 7.98 -0.15 7.13
CA ARG A 266 7.66 1.10 6.42
C ARG A 266 6.14 1.18 6.19
N PRO A 267 5.41 1.80 7.13
CA PRO A 267 3.98 2.04 6.99
C PRO A 267 3.67 3.20 6.03
N MET A 268 2.76 2.95 5.09
CA MET A 268 2.20 3.93 4.16
C MET A 268 0.68 3.97 4.36
N LEU A 269 0.18 5.02 5.00
CA LEU A 269 -1.27 5.25 5.08
C LEU A 269 -1.80 5.56 3.68
N TYR A 270 -2.99 5.07 3.34
CA TYR A 270 -3.63 5.39 2.07
C TYR A 270 -5.11 5.70 2.20
N PHE A 271 -5.57 6.53 1.28
CA PHE A 271 -6.97 6.82 1.03
C PHE A 271 -7.24 6.73 -0.47
N THR A 272 -8.31 6.04 -0.86
CA THR A 272 -8.73 5.92 -2.25
C THR A 272 -10.06 6.64 -2.41
N TYR A 273 -10.11 7.63 -3.30
CA TYR A 273 -11.31 8.40 -3.60
C TYR A 273 -11.76 8.16 -5.03
N CYS A 274 -13.06 8.15 -5.28
CA CYS A 274 -13.59 8.02 -6.63
C CYS A 274 -14.77 8.96 -6.90
N LYS A 275 -15.14 9.02 -8.18
CA LYS A 275 -16.44 9.61 -8.56
C LYS A 275 -17.59 8.72 -8.06
N PRO A 276 -18.74 9.29 -7.65
CA PRO A 276 -19.86 8.52 -7.08
C PRO A 276 -20.36 7.34 -7.90
N TRP A 277 -20.24 7.41 -9.23
CA TRP A 277 -20.71 6.38 -10.14
C TRP A 277 -19.71 5.23 -10.33
N PHE A 278 -18.48 5.37 -9.85
CA PHE A 278 -17.44 4.36 -10.04
C PHE A 278 -17.58 3.24 -9.01
N ILE A 279 -17.45 2.00 -9.48
CA ILE A 279 -17.46 0.80 -8.65
C ILE A 279 -16.17 0.03 -8.93
N ASP A 280 -15.40 -0.24 -7.88
CA ASP A 280 -14.19 -1.05 -7.99
C ASP A 280 -14.56 -2.55 -7.93
N HIS A 281 -14.33 -3.24 -9.05
CA HIS A 281 -14.55 -4.68 -9.19
C HIS A 281 -13.28 -5.53 -9.00
N GLN A 282 -12.12 -4.91 -8.80
CA GLN A 282 -10.82 -5.59 -8.77
C GLN A 282 -10.31 -5.76 -7.34
N ASN A 283 -10.56 -4.77 -6.46
CA ASN A 283 -10.01 -4.77 -5.09
C ASN A 283 -10.97 -5.40 -4.05
N HIS A 284 -11.55 -6.55 -4.39
CA HIS A 284 -12.41 -7.31 -3.49
C HIS A 284 -11.62 -7.92 -2.33
N ARG A 285 -12.24 -7.98 -1.14
CA ARG A 285 -11.67 -8.64 0.04
C ARG A 285 -12.51 -9.84 0.47
N SER A 286 -11.83 -10.78 1.12
CA SER A 286 -12.46 -11.89 1.82
C SER A 286 -13.47 -11.37 2.84
N GLN A 287 -14.58 -12.09 3.02
CA GLN A 287 -15.53 -11.83 4.10
C GLN A 287 -15.12 -12.49 5.41
N ALA A 288 -14.14 -13.40 5.37
CA ALA A 288 -13.63 -14.05 6.58
C ALA A 288 -12.75 -13.09 7.38
N SER A 289 -13.00 -13.03 8.69
CA SER A 289 -12.19 -12.25 9.60
C SER A 289 -10.94 -13.02 10.04
N ILE A 290 -9.80 -12.34 10.13
CA ILE A 290 -8.58 -12.91 10.73
C ILE A 290 -8.73 -13.16 12.23
N PHE A 291 -9.71 -12.51 12.88
CA PHE A 291 -10.00 -12.68 14.31
C PHE A 291 -10.90 -13.90 14.60
N GLU A 292 -11.61 -14.42 13.60
CA GLU A 292 -12.54 -15.54 13.76
C GLU A 292 -11.87 -16.87 13.42
N ARG A 293 -11.89 -17.84 14.33
CA ARG A 293 -11.46 -19.20 14.01
C ARG A 293 -12.49 -19.85 13.09
N ALA A 294 -12.03 -20.55 12.05
CA ALA A 294 -12.95 -21.38 11.26
C ALA A 294 -13.61 -22.39 12.23
N PRO A 295 -14.93 -22.63 12.12
CA PRO A 295 -15.58 -23.60 12.99
C PRO A 295 -14.85 -24.94 12.86
N GLN A 296 -14.35 -25.47 13.99
CA GLN A 296 -13.82 -26.83 14.02
C GLN A 296 -14.94 -27.75 13.54
N ALA A 297 -14.68 -28.54 12.50
CA ALA A 297 -15.60 -29.62 12.15
C ALA A 297 -15.82 -30.45 13.42
N ALA A 298 -17.09 -30.61 13.82
CA ALA A 298 -17.42 -31.45 14.97
C ALA A 298 -16.74 -32.81 14.76
N ALA A 299 -15.96 -33.24 15.75
CA ALA A 299 -15.34 -34.56 15.71
C ALA A 299 -16.45 -35.61 15.51
N PRO A 300 -16.22 -36.61 14.64
CA PRO A 300 -17.20 -37.65 14.34
C PRO A 300 -17.61 -38.46 15.58
#